data_AF-A0AAI9UL05-F1
#
_entry.id   AF-A0AAI9UL05-F1
#
_cell.length_a   1.000
_cell.length_b   1.000
_cell.length_c   1.000
_cell.angle_alpha   90.00
_cell.angle_beta   90.00
_cell.angle_gamma   90.00
#
_symmetry.space_group_name_H-M   'P 1'
#
loop_
_entity.id
_entity.type
_entity.pdbx_description
1 polymer ?
#
loop_
_entity_poly.entity_id
_entity_poly.type
_entity_poly.pdbx_seq_one_letter_code
_entity_poly.pdbx_strand_id
1 'polypeptide(L)'
;LQGAVEAPDPSEISKSPIQGRRRQTIAAPASPTPIHPRTRYSTGRKTRRPRQFDRPGSNKSKYPSQLAGSHPPTMQRIIKRTVQAEKQVARRMKKRARGEGGAEKAQRFRDQKNMLTELNQDIKAARLARQEKWDLGPLAPRRDMFETYGALQTNRQGRSTPLKPDEIEARCEWAGGVEYLNLAVKDRVVLLEGPEKGKIDRIASINLEYGTVQLEEIGKVTVHVPESFQNLLDAPTTQNAAMNIPISAIRLVHPIVDPATGVARDVVVRQLARGPVKWSRTTGWRAWTRYIPGANIAIPWPEREAEVREDQPGDTLRLDAEAATFVPTLLSPPMPASVIDELRNKYSRFRTRHEDEYIMRKEAEEAEKKALKKASADALASMRTPLQELNRELRDARRARGKPELSSDMLERIGEIMARNKATVQGDTSAWNVPTPKLFESKTAAAAAEVPKETESHPPPQ
;
A
#
# COMPACT_ATOMS: atom_id res chain seq x y z
N LEU A 1 5.20 -46.33 50.75
CA LEU A 1 3.79 -45.89 50.63
C LEU A 1 3.52 -45.68 49.15
N GLN A 2 2.94 -46.70 48.52
CA GLN A 2 2.62 -46.74 47.09
C GLN A 2 1.41 -45.83 46.85
N GLY A 3 1.50 -44.92 45.88
CA GLY A 3 0.39 -44.13 45.38
C GLY A 3 0.37 -44.25 43.86
N ALA A 4 -0.48 -45.14 43.35
CA ALA A 4 -0.76 -45.28 41.94
C ALA A 4 -1.68 -44.14 41.49
N VAL A 5 -1.26 -43.40 40.47
CA VAL A 5 -2.09 -42.40 39.78
C VAL A 5 -2.69 -43.08 38.57
N GLU A 6 -4.01 -43.27 38.63
CA GLU A 6 -4.84 -43.89 37.60
C GLU A 6 -5.14 -42.85 36.51
N ALA A 7 -4.88 -43.18 35.24
CA ALA A 7 -5.17 -42.33 34.10
C ALA A 7 -6.64 -42.52 33.65
N PRO A 8 -7.36 -41.46 33.23
CA PRO A 8 -8.74 -41.59 32.78
C PRO A 8 -8.87 -42.12 31.34
N ASP A 9 -9.85 -43.01 31.15
CA ASP A 9 -10.24 -43.66 29.89
C ASP A 9 -10.72 -42.68 28.80
N PRO A 10 -10.28 -42.84 27.53
CA PRO A 10 -10.66 -41.96 26.42
C PRO A 10 -11.88 -42.45 25.60
N SER A 11 -12.96 -42.90 26.25
CA SER A 11 -14.12 -43.47 25.54
C SER A 11 -15.48 -42.88 25.90
N GLU A 12 -15.61 -41.56 26.03
CA GLU A 12 -16.92 -40.88 26.05
C GLU A 12 -16.87 -39.53 25.32
N ILE A 13 -16.76 -39.55 23.99
CA ILE A 13 -17.14 -38.39 23.16
C ILE A 13 -18.40 -38.78 22.41
N SER A 14 -19.52 -38.41 23.03
CA SER A 14 -20.87 -38.62 22.54
C SER A 14 -21.15 -37.76 21.30
N LYS A 15 -21.87 -38.39 20.38
CA LYS A 15 -22.39 -37.85 19.13
C LYS A 15 -23.42 -36.78 19.45
N SER A 16 -23.21 -35.54 19.01
CA SER A 16 -24.27 -34.52 18.96
C SER A 16 -24.79 -34.35 17.53
N PRO A 17 -26.12 -34.36 17.31
CA PRO A 17 -26.70 -34.27 15.98
C PRO A 17 -26.79 -32.81 15.51
N ILE A 18 -26.41 -32.62 14.26
CA ILE A 18 -26.58 -31.39 13.47
C ILE A 18 -28.07 -31.07 13.35
N GLN A 19 -28.56 -30.10 14.12
CA GLN A 19 -29.88 -29.51 13.91
C GLN A 19 -29.77 -28.24 13.07
N GLY A 20 -30.49 -28.25 11.93
CA GLY A 20 -30.54 -27.18 10.96
C GLY A 20 -31.15 -25.89 11.50
N ARG A 21 -30.43 -24.79 11.36
CA ARG A 21 -30.96 -23.43 11.56
C ARG A 21 -31.84 -23.02 10.38
N ARG A 22 -33.14 -23.22 10.54
CA ARG A 22 -34.20 -22.61 9.75
C ARG A 22 -34.22 -21.10 10.04
N ARG A 23 -33.96 -20.26 9.03
CA ARG A 23 -34.10 -18.80 9.12
C ARG A 23 -35.59 -18.47 9.28
N GLN A 24 -35.98 -18.00 10.46
CA GLN A 24 -37.24 -17.28 10.64
C GLN A 24 -36.96 -15.78 10.48
N THR A 25 -37.52 -15.20 9.43
CA THR A 25 -37.62 -13.76 9.21
C THR A 25 -38.78 -13.24 10.06
N ILE A 26 -38.47 -12.52 11.14
CA ILE A 26 -39.45 -11.73 11.88
C ILE A 26 -39.45 -10.32 11.28
N ALA A 27 -40.62 -9.94 10.75
CA ALA A 27 -40.90 -8.60 10.26
C ALA A 27 -40.92 -7.61 11.43
N ALA A 28 -40.18 -6.51 11.30
CA ALA A 28 -40.24 -5.40 12.24
C ALA A 28 -41.40 -4.46 11.89
N PRO A 29 -42.17 -3.95 12.87
CA PRO A 29 -43.23 -2.99 12.64
C PRO A 29 -42.69 -1.59 12.32
N ALA A 30 -43.32 -0.94 11.35
CA ALA A 30 -43.04 0.42 10.93
C ALA A 30 -43.41 1.43 12.02
N SER A 31 -42.48 2.34 12.34
CA SER A 31 -42.77 3.57 13.09
C SER A 31 -42.65 4.77 12.15
N PRO A 32 -43.61 5.72 12.17
CA PRO A 32 -43.58 6.90 11.33
C PRO A 32 -42.77 8.01 12.01
N THR A 33 -41.78 8.57 11.32
CA THR A 33 -41.13 9.83 11.73
C THR A 33 -41.47 10.95 10.76
N PRO A 34 -41.69 12.18 11.26
CA PRO A 34 -42.18 13.29 10.46
C PRO A 34 -41.08 13.94 9.62
N ILE A 35 -41.49 14.38 8.43
CA ILE A 35 -40.68 15.07 7.42
C ILE A 35 -40.54 16.54 7.83
N HIS A 36 -39.31 17.00 8.06
CA HIS A 36 -38.99 18.44 8.10
C HIS A 36 -38.51 18.92 6.72
N PRO A 37 -39.00 20.08 6.23
CA PRO A 37 -38.56 20.64 4.96
C PRO A 37 -37.19 21.32 5.12
N ARG A 38 -36.19 20.85 4.35
CA ARG A 38 -34.91 21.55 4.21
C ARG A 38 -35.04 22.69 3.20
N THR A 39 -34.94 23.90 3.71
CA THR A 39 -34.72 25.14 2.97
C THR A 39 -33.40 25.06 2.18
N ARG A 40 -33.49 25.26 0.86
CA ARG A 40 -32.34 25.38 -0.04
C ARG A 40 -31.82 26.81 0.00
N TYR A 41 -30.70 27.04 0.67
CA TYR A 41 -29.88 28.23 0.41
C TYR A 41 -28.97 27.97 -0.78
N SER A 42 -29.23 28.67 -1.88
CA SER A 42 -28.33 28.74 -3.04
C SER A 42 -27.12 29.59 -2.68
N THR A 43 -25.94 28.98 -2.63
CA THR A 43 -24.68 29.71 -2.54
C THR A 43 -23.82 29.41 -3.76
N GLY A 44 -23.52 30.49 -4.52
CA GLY A 44 -22.28 30.71 -5.26
C GLY A 44 -21.84 29.65 -6.27
N ARG A 45 -22.16 29.89 -7.55
CA ARG A 45 -21.39 29.37 -8.69
C ARG A 45 -19.92 29.82 -8.55
N LYS A 46 -19.05 28.94 -8.06
CA LYS A 46 -17.60 29.06 -8.27
C LYS A 46 -17.25 28.51 -9.65
N THR A 47 -16.64 29.37 -10.45
CA THR A 47 -16.08 29.09 -11.77
C THR A 47 -15.13 27.91 -11.71
N ARG A 48 -15.36 26.91 -12.57
CA ARG A 48 -14.47 25.77 -12.79
C ARG A 48 -13.16 26.29 -13.38
N ARG A 49 -12.11 26.37 -12.57
CA ARG A 49 -10.72 26.40 -13.07
C ARG A 49 -10.43 25.05 -13.76
N PRO A 50 -9.74 25.03 -14.92
CA PRO A 50 -9.28 23.79 -15.51
C PRO A 50 -8.27 23.13 -14.57
N ARG A 51 -8.53 21.87 -14.20
CA ARG A 51 -7.55 21.02 -13.51
C ARG A 51 -6.39 20.76 -14.48
N GLN A 52 -5.31 21.52 -14.35
CA GLN A 52 -4.00 21.07 -14.78
C GLN A 52 -3.68 19.79 -14.00
N PHE A 53 -3.61 18.69 -14.73
CA PHE A 53 -3.19 17.39 -14.22
C PHE A 53 -1.65 17.40 -14.13
N ASP A 54 -1.12 18.05 -13.10
CA ASP A 54 0.28 17.83 -12.72
C ASP A 54 0.35 16.45 -12.08
N ARG A 55 0.71 15.46 -12.90
CA ARG A 55 1.16 14.17 -12.43
C ARG A 55 2.55 14.36 -11.83
N PRO A 56 2.79 14.12 -10.53
CA PRO A 56 4.15 13.92 -10.07
C PRO A 56 4.67 12.67 -10.77
N GLY A 57 5.83 12.80 -11.41
CA GLY A 57 6.54 11.73 -12.09
C GLY A 57 6.89 10.62 -11.09
N SER A 58 5.95 9.69 -10.89
CA SER A 58 6.28 8.41 -10.31
C SER A 58 7.14 7.70 -11.36
N ASN A 59 8.46 7.78 -11.19
CA ASN A 59 9.36 6.78 -11.70
C ASN A 59 8.91 5.42 -11.17
N LYS A 60 7.95 4.80 -11.87
CA LYS A 60 7.77 3.36 -11.83
C LYS A 60 9.06 2.81 -12.40
N SER A 61 9.96 2.54 -11.47
CA SER A 61 11.06 1.61 -11.59
C SER A 61 10.66 0.54 -12.61
N LYS A 62 11.29 0.66 -13.77
CA LYS A 62 11.35 -0.38 -14.78
C LYS A 62 11.80 -1.62 -14.02
N TYR A 63 10.94 -2.64 -13.95
CA TYR A 63 11.46 -3.99 -13.78
C TYR A 63 12.60 -4.13 -14.79
N PRO A 64 13.78 -4.64 -14.40
CA PRO A 64 14.84 -4.88 -15.36
C PRO A 64 14.30 -5.92 -16.34
N SER A 65 13.89 -5.47 -17.52
CA SER A 65 13.55 -6.30 -18.67
C SER A 65 14.83 -6.86 -19.31
N GLN A 66 15.77 -7.29 -18.46
CA GLN A 66 17.04 -7.88 -18.87
C GLN A 66 16.94 -9.40 -19.10
N LEU A 67 15.73 -9.95 -19.03
CA LEU A 67 15.41 -11.24 -19.66
C LEU A 67 14.67 -11.01 -20.98
N ALA A 68 15.25 -10.19 -21.84
CA ALA A 68 14.96 -10.19 -23.28
C ALA A 68 15.78 -11.28 -23.99
N GLY A 69 15.99 -12.42 -23.33
CA GLY A 69 16.23 -13.66 -24.05
C GLY A 69 14.97 -13.96 -24.83
N SER A 70 15.09 -14.22 -26.13
CA SER A 70 13.98 -14.55 -27.02
C SER A 70 13.35 -15.88 -26.61
N HIS A 71 12.59 -15.88 -25.51
CA HIS A 71 11.86 -17.06 -25.11
C HIS A 71 10.87 -17.41 -26.23
N PRO A 72 10.79 -18.69 -26.61
CA PRO A 72 9.86 -19.13 -27.63
C PRO A 72 8.45 -18.64 -27.26
N PRO A 73 7.61 -18.30 -28.27
CA PRO A 73 6.31 -17.64 -28.04
C PRO A 73 5.39 -18.43 -27.09
N THR A 74 5.63 -19.73 -26.95
CA THR A 74 5.03 -20.72 -26.05
C THR A 74 5.36 -20.43 -24.58
N MET A 75 6.63 -20.24 -24.26
CA MET A 75 7.11 -19.89 -22.92
C MET A 75 6.56 -18.55 -22.45
N GLN A 76 6.44 -17.57 -23.35
CA GLN A 76 5.79 -16.31 -23.04
C GLN A 76 4.31 -16.49 -22.64
N ARG A 77 3.60 -17.48 -23.21
CA ARG A 77 2.21 -17.78 -22.82
C ARG A 77 2.12 -18.44 -21.45
N ILE A 78 3.08 -19.31 -21.11
CA ILE A 78 3.16 -19.94 -19.79
C ILE A 78 3.41 -18.88 -18.70
N ILE A 79 4.38 -17.98 -18.92
CA ILE A 79 4.65 -16.86 -17.99
C ILE A 79 3.43 -15.93 -17.90
N LYS A 80 2.75 -15.65 -19.03
CA LYS A 80 1.50 -14.85 -18.99
C LYS A 80 0.43 -15.52 -18.14
N ARG A 81 0.34 -16.86 -18.15
CA ARG A 81 -0.62 -17.62 -17.32
C ARG A 81 -0.30 -17.49 -15.83
N THR A 82 0.96 -17.60 -15.43
CA THR A 82 1.37 -17.46 -14.02
C THR A 82 1.09 -16.03 -13.53
N VAL A 83 1.51 -15.02 -14.28
CA VAL A 83 1.27 -13.60 -13.98
C VAL A 83 -0.23 -13.28 -13.91
N GLN A 84 -1.05 -13.89 -14.78
CA GLN A 84 -2.50 -13.73 -14.71
C GLN A 84 -3.09 -14.35 -13.43
N ALA A 85 -2.63 -15.53 -13.03
CA ALA A 85 -3.07 -16.16 -11.80
C ALA A 85 -2.66 -15.33 -10.57
N GLU A 86 -1.45 -14.79 -10.53
CA GLU A 86 -0.95 -13.91 -9.47
C GLU A 86 -1.81 -12.64 -9.36
N LYS A 87 -2.11 -12.01 -10.50
CA LYS A 87 -3.00 -10.85 -10.55
C LYS A 87 -4.41 -11.18 -10.05
N GLN A 88 -4.94 -12.37 -10.35
CA GLN A 88 -6.26 -12.78 -9.87
C GLN A 88 -6.27 -12.96 -8.34
N VAL A 89 -5.25 -13.62 -7.78
CA VAL A 89 -5.09 -13.77 -6.33
C VAL A 89 -4.91 -12.42 -5.65
N ALA A 90 -4.01 -11.57 -6.16
CA ALA A 90 -3.79 -10.22 -5.64
C ALA A 90 -5.07 -9.36 -5.67
N ARG A 91 -5.89 -9.47 -6.72
CA ARG A 91 -7.21 -8.80 -6.78
C ARG A 91 -8.18 -9.32 -5.71
N ARG A 92 -8.24 -10.63 -5.50
CA ARG A 92 -9.08 -11.24 -4.46
C ARG A 92 -8.61 -10.83 -3.06
N MET A 93 -7.32 -10.89 -2.79
CA MET A 93 -6.72 -10.43 -1.52
C MET A 93 -7.00 -8.94 -1.28
N LYS A 94 -6.85 -8.09 -2.30
CA LYS A 94 -7.20 -6.67 -2.20
C LYS A 94 -8.69 -6.43 -1.93
N LYS A 95 -9.58 -7.24 -2.52
CA LYS A 95 -11.02 -7.16 -2.26
C LYS A 95 -11.34 -7.58 -0.82
N ARG A 96 -10.71 -8.65 -0.33
CA ARG A 96 -10.85 -9.13 1.05
C ARG A 96 -10.33 -8.11 2.07
N ALA A 97 -9.11 -7.61 1.89
CA ALA A 97 -8.51 -6.58 2.73
C ALA A 97 -9.34 -5.28 2.78
N ARG A 98 -10.01 -4.91 1.67
CA ARG A 98 -10.96 -3.78 1.67
C ARG A 98 -12.21 -4.04 2.51
N GLY A 99 -12.70 -5.28 2.52
CA GLY A 99 -13.83 -5.69 3.36
C GLY A 99 -13.46 -5.69 4.84
N GLU A 100 -12.33 -6.32 5.18
CA GLU A 100 -11.78 -6.38 6.54
C GLU A 100 -11.48 -4.96 7.08
N GLY A 101 -10.75 -4.14 6.31
CA GLY A 101 -10.48 -2.75 6.70
C GLY A 101 -11.74 -1.87 6.81
N GLY A 102 -12.81 -2.20 6.10
CA GLY A 102 -14.12 -1.56 6.25
C GLY A 102 -14.80 -1.90 7.58
N ALA A 103 -14.75 -3.18 7.97
CA ALA A 103 -15.28 -3.65 9.25
C ALA A 103 -14.48 -3.08 10.44
N GLU A 104 -13.14 -3.12 10.37
CA GLU A 104 -12.25 -2.52 11.37
C GLU A 104 -12.49 -1.02 11.54
N LYS A 105 -12.68 -0.29 10.44
CA LYS A 105 -13.01 1.14 10.48
C LYS A 105 -14.36 1.40 11.15
N ALA A 106 -15.36 0.57 10.87
CA ALA A 106 -16.69 0.70 11.49
C ALA A 106 -16.65 0.41 12.99
N GLN A 107 -15.90 -0.63 13.41
CA GLN A 107 -15.68 -0.96 14.81
C GLN A 107 -14.96 0.19 15.54
N ARG A 108 -13.84 0.66 14.99
CA ARG A 108 -13.10 1.82 15.52
C ARG A 108 -13.99 3.04 15.73
N PHE A 109 -14.84 3.37 14.76
CA PHE A 109 -15.74 4.52 14.87
C PHE A 109 -16.77 4.33 16.00
N ARG A 110 -17.29 3.12 16.20
CA ARG A 110 -18.19 2.81 17.31
C ARG A 110 -17.46 2.95 18.64
N ASP A 111 -16.26 2.40 18.76
CA ASP A 111 -15.46 2.45 19.98
C ASP A 111 -15.11 3.91 20.34
N GLN A 112 -14.66 4.70 19.37
CA GLN A 112 -14.41 6.14 19.56
C GLN A 112 -15.68 6.90 19.97
N LYS A 113 -16.83 6.58 19.37
CA LYS A 113 -18.11 7.20 19.74
C LYS A 113 -18.47 6.86 21.19
N ASN A 114 -18.32 5.60 21.60
CA ASN A 114 -18.61 5.15 22.96
C ASN A 114 -17.71 5.88 23.99
N MET A 115 -16.41 6.02 23.69
CA MET A 115 -15.47 6.77 24.54
C MET A 115 -15.87 8.26 24.67
N LEU A 116 -16.28 8.89 23.56
CA LEU A 116 -16.74 10.28 23.58
C LEU A 116 -18.06 10.45 24.33
N THR A 117 -18.97 9.48 24.25
CA THR A 117 -20.23 9.55 25.01
C THR A 117 -20.00 9.44 26.50
N GLU A 118 -19.12 8.53 26.95
CA GLU A 118 -18.71 8.39 28.35
C GLU A 118 -18.06 9.70 28.86
N LEU A 119 -17.07 10.22 28.12
CA LEU A 119 -16.40 11.47 28.48
C LEU A 119 -17.36 12.66 28.59
N ASN A 120 -18.35 12.75 27.69
CA ASN A 120 -19.36 13.81 27.75
C ASN A 120 -20.32 13.64 28.93
N GLN A 121 -20.62 12.40 29.34
CA GLN A 121 -21.42 12.13 30.53
C GLN A 121 -20.68 12.57 31.78
N ASP A 122 -19.39 12.26 31.89
CA ASP A 122 -18.56 12.68 33.03
C ASP A 122 -18.43 14.20 33.13
N ILE A 123 -18.21 14.89 31.99
CA ILE A 123 -18.15 16.35 31.97
C ILE A 123 -19.47 16.97 32.46
N LYS A 124 -20.61 16.41 32.05
CA LYS A 124 -21.93 16.88 32.51
C LYS A 124 -22.13 16.59 33.99
N ALA A 125 -21.79 15.39 34.45
CA ALA A 125 -21.88 15.00 35.85
C ALA A 125 -21.00 15.88 36.74
N ALA A 126 -19.78 16.19 36.32
CA ALA A 126 -18.87 17.07 37.04
C ALA A 126 -19.38 18.53 37.13
N ARG A 127 -20.06 19.03 36.09
CA ARG A 127 -20.69 20.36 36.13
C ARG A 127 -21.85 20.41 37.13
N LEU A 128 -22.72 19.41 37.11
CA LEU A 128 -23.82 19.31 38.07
C LEU A 128 -23.30 19.16 39.50
N ALA A 129 -22.33 18.29 39.72
CA ALA A 129 -21.72 18.09 41.04
C ALA A 129 -21.08 19.39 41.58
N ARG A 130 -20.47 20.21 40.71
CA ARG A 130 -19.93 21.51 41.10
C ARG A 130 -21.03 22.49 41.50
N GLN A 131 -22.12 22.54 40.73
CA GLN A 131 -23.25 23.41 41.02
C GLN A 131 -23.93 23.03 42.35
N GLU A 132 -24.24 21.75 42.55
CA GLU A 132 -24.84 21.27 43.80
C GLU A 132 -23.93 21.51 45.01
N LYS A 133 -22.62 21.32 44.87
CA LYS A 133 -21.66 21.60 45.95
C LYS A 133 -21.65 23.08 46.33
N TRP A 134 -21.86 23.97 45.36
CA TRP A 134 -21.99 25.40 45.58
C TRP A 134 -23.31 25.74 46.27
N ASP A 135 -24.42 25.20 45.77
CA ASP A 135 -25.77 25.53 46.25
C ASP A 135 -26.07 24.94 47.65
N LEU A 136 -25.61 23.73 47.93
CA LEU A 136 -25.87 23.01 49.19
C LEU A 136 -24.83 23.28 50.29
N GLY A 137 -23.65 23.79 49.92
CA GLY A 137 -22.54 24.08 50.85
C GLY A 137 -22.21 22.88 51.76
N PRO A 138 -22.46 22.96 53.09
CA PRO A 138 -22.18 21.87 54.03
C PRO A 138 -23.10 20.65 53.86
N LEU A 139 -24.26 20.79 53.20
CA LEU A 139 -25.21 19.70 52.94
C LEU A 139 -24.91 18.95 51.63
N ALA A 140 -23.77 19.24 50.98
CA ALA A 140 -23.41 18.58 49.73
C ALA A 140 -23.25 17.05 49.93
N PRO A 141 -23.80 16.23 49.02
CA PRO A 141 -23.76 14.78 49.16
C PRO A 141 -22.33 14.24 49.04
N ARG A 142 -21.97 13.30 49.93
CA ARG A 142 -20.69 12.60 49.91
C ARG A 142 -20.69 11.51 48.84
N ARG A 143 -20.26 11.86 47.63
CA ARG A 143 -20.21 10.94 46.48
C ARG A 143 -19.07 9.93 46.58
N ASP A 144 -18.02 10.26 47.33
CA ASP A 144 -16.86 9.40 47.58
C ASP A 144 -17.18 8.16 48.43
N MET A 145 -18.41 8.05 48.96
CA MET A 145 -18.90 6.83 49.64
C MET A 145 -19.00 5.64 48.68
N PHE A 146 -19.12 5.89 47.37
CA PHE A 146 -19.13 4.84 46.36
C PHE A 146 -17.72 4.65 45.82
N GLU A 147 -17.20 3.42 45.93
CA GLU A 147 -15.83 3.08 45.50
C GLU A 147 -15.56 3.42 44.03
N THR A 148 -16.60 3.39 43.20
CA THR A 148 -16.50 3.63 41.75
C THR A 148 -16.53 5.12 41.39
N TYR A 149 -16.83 6.00 42.33
CA TYR A 149 -16.95 7.42 42.05
C TYR A 149 -15.59 8.03 41.68
N GLY A 150 -15.53 8.68 40.52
CA GLY A 150 -14.28 9.26 40.00
C GLY A 150 -13.30 8.26 39.39
N ALA A 151 -13.61 6.95 39.41
CA ALA A 151 -12.79 5.94 38.77
C ALA A 151 -13.02 5.91 37.24
N LEU A 152 -11.94 5.81 36.47
CA LEU A 152 -12.01 5.66 35.02
C LEU A 152 -12.31 4.21 34.62
N GLN A 153 -13.00 4.01 33.51
CA GLN A 153 -13.09 2.69 32.88
C GLN A 153 -11.73 2.26 32.32
N THR A 154 -11.43 0.96 32.39
CA THR A 154 -10.16 0.36 31.91
C THR A 154 -9.84 0.73 30.47
N ASN A 155 -10.84 0.67 29.58
CA ASN A 155 -10.67 1.01 28.17
C ASN A 155 -10.23 2.46 27.95
N ARG A 156 -10.66 3.38 28.82
CA ARG A 156 -10.30 4.79 28.75
C ARG A 156 -8.90 5.06 29.28
N GLN A 157 -8.52 4.39 30.37
CA GLN A 157 -7.16 4.45 30.93
C GLN A 157 -6.11 4.00 29.88
N GLY A 158 -6.35 2.86 29.22
CA GLY A 158 -5.43 2.29 28.25
C GLY A 158 -5.37 3.06 26.93
N ARG A 159 -6.34 3.94 26.64
CA ARG A 159 -6.50 4.58 25.31
C ARG A 159 -6.36 3.57 24.15
N SER A 160 -6.86 2.35 24.34
CA SER A 160 -6.63 1.19 23.48
C SER A 160 -7.43 1.22 22.18
N THR A 161 -8.18 2.30 21.91
CA THR A 161 -8.89 2.46 20.64
C THR A 161 -7.87 2.63 19.51
N PRO A 162 -7.88 1.76 18.48
CA PRO A 162 -6.91 1.85 17.39
C PRO A 162 -7.08 3.16 16.63
N LEU A 163 -6.00 3.92 16.48
CA LEU A 163 -6.01 5.20 15.78
C LEU A 163 -5.69 5.04 14.30
N LYS A 164 -5.98 6.07 13.51
CA LYS A 164 -5.48 6.08 12.12
C LYS A 164 -3.96 6.22 12.14
N PRO A 165 -3.25 5.62 11.17
CA PRO A 165 -1.81 5.80 11.06
C PRO A 165 -1.43 7.29 11.04
N ASP A 166 -2.16 8.11 10.31
CA ASP A 166 -1.97 9.57 10.25
C ASP A 166 -2.11 10.26 11.62
N GLU A 167 -3.03 9.78 12.47
CA GLU A 167 -3.24 10.33 13.83
C GLU A 167 -2.11 9.91 14.78
N ILE A 168 -1.54 8.71 14.59
CA ILE A 168 -0.38 8.22 15.35
C ILE A 168 0.88 8.97 14.92
N GLU A 169 1.03 9.22 13.61
CA GLU A 169 2.12 10.01 13.06
C GLU A 169 2.10 11.45 13.59
N ALA A 170 0.93 12.10 13.60
CA ALA A 170 0.77 13.44 14.19
C ALA A 170 1.15 13.48 15.68
N ARG A 171 0.90 12.40 16.44
CA ARG A 171 1.33 12.32 17.85
C ARG A 171 2.85 12.23 18.00
N CYS A 172 3.52 11.56 17.06
CA CYS A 172 4.95 11.30 17.09
C CYS A 172 5.79 12.31 16.28
N GLU A 173 5.14 13.25 15.57
CA GLU A 173 5.77 14.17 14.63
C GLU A 173 6.92 14.97 15.26
N TRP A 174 6.71 15.52 16.45
CA TRP A 174 7.73 16.30 17.15
C TRP A 174 8.96 15.47 17.53
N ALA A 175 8.81 14.15 17.65
CA ALA A 175 9.84 13.20 18.02
C ALA A 175 10.40 12.42 16.82
N GLY A 176 10.13 12.85 15.57
CA GLY A 176 10.68 12.24 14.35
C GLY A 176 9.76 11.23 13.64
N GLY A 177 8.57 10.95 14.19
CA GLY A 177 7.57 10.06 13.59
C GLY A 177 7.59 8.63 14.15
N VAL A 178 6.69 7.78 13.64
CA VAL A 178 6.45 6.41 14.15
C VAL A 178 7.59 5.45 13.79
N GLU A 179 8.09 5.54 12.56
CA GLU A 179 9.13 4.63 12.07
C GLU A 179 10.51 4.87 12.70
N TYR A 180 10.80 6.13 13.06
CA TYR A 180 12.08 6.62 13.58
C TYR A 180 11.85 7.48 14.82
N LEU A 181 11.20 6.89 15.82
CA LEU A 181 10.92 7.57 17.08
C LEU A 181 12.23 7.91 17.80
N ASN A 182 12.43 9.19 18.14
CA ASN A 182 13.60 9.70 18.86
C ASN A 182 13.45 9.71 20.39
N LEU A 183 12.54 8.89 20.92
CA LEU A 183 12.30 8.69 22.34
C LEU A 183 12.61 7.24 22.72
N ALA A 184 13.10 7.04 23.92
CA ALA A 184 13.38 5.74 24.49
C ALA A 184 12.89 5.66 25.93
N VAL A 185 12.71 4.44 26.42
CA VAL A 185 12.44 4.16 27.83
C VAL A 185 13.57 4.74 28.69
N LYS A 186 13.23 5.25 29.87
CA LYS A 186 14.11 6.00 30.80
C LYS A 186 14.48 7.43 30.41
N ASP A 187 14.03 7.94 29.25
CA ASP A 187 14.18 9.36 28.94
C ASP A 187 13.41 10.24 29.95
N ARG A 188 14.03 11.36 30.37
CA ARG A 188 13.37 12.38 31.20
C ARG A 188 12.46 13.23 30.31
N VAL A 189 11.19 13.33 30.68
CA VAL A 189 10.19 14.08 29.93
C VAL A 189 9.37 14.98 30.84
N VAL A 190 8.94 16.13 30.30
CA VAL A 190 8.02 17.06 30.95
C VAL A 190 6.64 16.90 30.33
N LEU A 191 5.61 16.91 31.17
CA LEU A 191 4.23 16.91 30.73
C LEU A 191 3.76 18.34 30.40
N LEU A 192 3.26 18.57 29.18
CA LEU A 192 2.77 19.89 28.74
C LEU A 192 1.24 20.05 28.85
N GLU A 193 0.50 18.94 28.87
CA GLU A 193 -0.96 18.93 28.85
C GLU A 193 -1.51 18.01 29.94
N GLY A 194 -2.70 18.34 30.45
CA GLY A 194 -3.39 17.55 31.47
C GLY A 194 -3.23 18.10 32.90
N PRO A 195 -3.76 17.37 33.91
CA PRO A 195 -3.80 17.85 35.29
C PRO A 195 -2.42 18.07 35.91
N GLU A 196 -1.42 17.27 35.50
CA GLU A 196 -0.07 17.28 36.06
C GLU A 196 0.95 18.03 35.19
N LYS A 197 0.47 19.04 34.47
CA LYS A 197 1.29 19.88 33.59
C LYS A 197 2.47 20.51 34.35
N GLY A 198 3.64 20.48 33.73
CA GLY A 198 4.88 21.08 34.24
C GLY A 198 5.73 20.14 35.09
N LYS A 199 5.19 18.98 35.49
CA LYS A 199 5.98 17.97 36.20
C LYS A 199 6.87 17.18 35.24
N ILE A 200 8.02 16.74 35.75
CA ILE A 200 9.04 15.97 35.02
C ILE A 200 9.03 14.55 35.56
N ASP A 201 9.07 13.56 34.68
CA ASP A 201 9.16 12.14 35.03
C ASP A 201 10.00 11.38 33.99
N ARG A 202 10.24 10.10 34.22
CA ARG A 202 10.86 9.17 33.29
C ARG A 202 9.82 8.33 32.55
N ILE A 203 10.13 7.98 31.31
CA ILE A 203 9.31 7.07 30.52
C ILE A 203 9.51 5.63 31.02
N ALA A 204 8.44 4.99 31.50
CA ALA A 204 8.42 3.59 31.90
C ALA A 204 8.24 2.64 30.69
N SER A 205 7.31 2.96 29.80
CA SER A 205 7.04 2.14 28.60
C SER A 205 6.53 3.01 27.44
N ILE A 206 6.77 2.54 26.21
CA ILE A 206 6.35 3.24 24.98
C ILE A 206 5.51 2.29 24.13
N ASN A 207 4.28 2.70 23.82
CA ASN A 207 3.36 1.98 22.95
C ASN A 207 3.28 2.67 21.58
N LEU A 208 4.05 2.17 20.62
CA LEU A 208 4.12 2.71 19.26
C LEU A 208 2.81 2.55 18.47
N GLU A 209 2.01 1.52 18.80
CA GLU A 209 0.74 1.26 18.11
C GLU A 209 -0.30 2.37 18.32
N TYR A 210 -0.28 3.02 19.47
CA TYR A 210 -1.22 4.08 19.84
C TYR A 210 -0.57 5.46 19.93
N GLY A 211 0.76 5.52 19.79
CA GLY A 211 1.55 6.73 20.01
C GLY A 211 1.40 7.26 21.44
N THR A 212 1.44 6.35 22.42
CA THR A 212 1.30 6.67 23.86
C THR A 212 2.52 6.21 24.65
N VAL A 213 2.71 6.81 25.81
CA VAL A 213 3.76 6.50 26.79
C VAL A 213 3.12 6.32 28.17
N GLN A 214 3.74 5.47 28.98
CA GLN A 214 3.49 5.39 30.42
C GLN A 214 4.68 6.00 31.14
N LEU A 215 4.40 6.79 32.16
CA LEU A 215 5.40 7.38 33.04
C LEU A 215 5.49 6.56 34.34
N GLU A 216 6.61 6.63 35.05
CA GLU A 216 6.89 5.80 36.24
C GLU A 216 6.06 6.23 37.46
N GLU A 217 6.03 7.53 37.75
CA GLU A 217 5.41 8.08 38.95
C GLU A 217 4.16 8.90 38.65
N ILE A 218 4.19 9.64 37.55
CA ILE A 218 3.19 10.64 37.15
C ILE A 218 2.11 10.02 36.26
N GLY A 219 0.90 10.58 36.30
CA GLY A 219 -0.21 10.16 35.46
C GLY A 219 -0.91 8.90 35.99
N LYS A 220 -0.82 8.62 37.28
CA LYS A 220 -1.58 7.55 37.93
C LYS A 220 -3.02 8.01 38.14
N VAL A 221 -3.98 7.21 37.70
CA VAL A 221 -5.41 7.48 37.85
C VAL A 221 -6.08 6.27 38.48
N THR A 222 -7.13 6.50 39.26
CA THR A 222 -7.97 5.45 39.81
C THR A 222 -8.83 4.85 38.70
N VAL A 223 -8.77 3.54 38.56
CA VAL A 223 -9.43 2.78 37.49
C VAL A 223 -10.35 1.76 38.12
N HIS A 224 -11.54 1.64 37.55
CA HIS A 224 -12.51 0.62 37.90
C HIS A 224 -12.11 -0.71 37.28
N VAL A 225 -11.81 -1.70 38.11
CA VAL A 225 -11.44 -3.06 37.69
C VAL A 225 -12.72 -3.86 37.46
N PRO A 226 -12.95 -4.47 36.27
CA PRO A 226 -14.12 -5.31 36.05
C PRO A 226 -14.12 -6.56 36.95
N GLU A 227 -15.29 -7.01 37.39
CA GLU A 227 -15.48 -8.18 38.28
C GLU A 227 -14.75 -9.45 37.77
N SER A 228 -14.70 -9.65 36.45
CA SER A 228 -14.00 -10.78 35.83
C SER A 228 -12.50 -10.81 36.16
N PHE A 229 -11.88 -9.64 36.36
CA PHE A 229 -10.47 -9.50 36.71
C PHE A 229 -10.23 -9.41 38.21
N GLN A 230 -11.23 -8.94 38.99
CA GLN A 230 -11.15 -8.89 40.44
C GLN A 230 -10.90 -10.29 41.03
N ASN A 231 -11.68 -11.29 40.60
CA ASN A 231 -11.56 -12.66 41.10
C ASN A 231 -10.24 -13.34 40.72
N LEU A 232 -9.63 -12.95 39.60
CA LEU A 232 -8.40 -13.57 39.11
C LEU A 232 -7.16 -12.99 39.82
N LEU A 233 -7.20 -11.70 40.13
CA LEU A 233 -6.07 -10.96 40.70
C LEU A 233 -6.21 -10.68 42.20
N ASP A 234 -7.32 -11.09 42.81
CA ASP A 234 -7.72 -10.71 44.18
C ASP A 234 -7.60 -9.18 44.39
N ALA A 235 -8.03 -8.43 43.37
CA ALA A 235 -7.84 -6.99 43.30
C ALA A 235 -9.10 -6.24 43.77
N PRO A 236 -8.96 -5.09 44.45
CA PRO A 236 -10.09 -4.27 44.85
C PRO A 236 -10.87 -3.74 43.64
N THR A 237 -12.13 -3.33 43.87
CA THR A 237 -13.02 -2.73 42.86
C THR A 237 -12.35 -1.60 42.08
N THR A 238 -11.52 -0.81 42.77
CA THR A 238 -10.73 0.26 42.16
C THR A 238 -9.25 0.16 42.50
N GLN A 239 -8.41 0.48 41.52
CA GLN A 239 -6.97 0.45 41.65
C GLN A 239 -6.34 1.67 40.97
N ASN A 240 -5.26 2.21 41.55
CA ASN A 240 -4.46 3.23 40.89
C ASN A 240 -3.53 2.59 39.86
N ALA A 241 -3.66 3.00 38.60
CA ALA A 241 -2.86 2.48 37.50
C ALA A 241 -2.32 3.63 36.63
N ALA A 242 -1.17 3.41 35.99
CA ALA A 242 -0.57 4.39 35.10
C ALA A 242 -1.47 4.62 33.87
N MET A 243 -1.74 5.88 33.55
CA MET A 243 -2.51 6.27 32.38
C MET A 243 -1.61 6.34 31.15
N ASN A 244 -2.13 5.90 30.01
CA ASN A 244 -1.45 6.08 28.73
C ASN A 244 -1.56 7.54 28.27
N ILE A 245 -0.44 8.26 28.24
CA ILE A 245 -0.32 9.66 27.84
C ILE A 245 0.12 9.73 26.37
N PRO A 246 -0.50 10.54 25.50
CA PRO A 246 -0.05 10.65 24.10
C PRO A 246 1.34 11.29 24.02
N ILE A 247 2.17 10.83 23.08
CA ILE A 247 3.53 11.37 22.84
C ILE A 247 3.48 12.88 22.55
N SER A 248 2.41 13.39 21.95
CA SER A 248 2.24 14.82 21.68
C SER A 248 2.16 15.69 22.93
N ALA A 249 1.73 15.13 24.08
CA ALA A 249 1.55 15.85 25.33
C ALA A 249 2.84 15.95 26.18
N ILE A 250 3.91 15.25 25.79
CA ILE A 250 5.19 15.26 26.52
C ILE A 250 6.30 15.91 25.68
N ARG A 251 7.35 16.43 26.34
CA ARG A 251 8.58 16.86 25.68
C ARG A 251 9.81 16.34 26.41
N LEU A 252 10.89 16.09 25.68
CA LEU A 252 12.14 15.61 26.25
C LEU A 252 12.79 16.73 27.06
N VAL A 253 13.30 16.39 28.24
CA VAL A 253 14.12 17.27 29.07
C VAL A 253 15.54 16.73 29.07
N HIS A 254 16.49 17.55 28.66
CA HIS A 254 17.89 17.17 28.65
C HIS A 254 18.76 18.33 29.14
N PRO A 255 19.76 18.09 30.01
CA PRO A 255 20.70 19.11 30.41
C PRO A 255 21.58 19.51 29.22
N ILE A 256 21.63 20.80 28.91
CA ILE A 256 22.49 21.36 27.87
C ILE A 256 23.42 22.39 28.53
N VAL A 257 24.69 22.36 28.14
CA VAL A 257 25.69 23.34 28.58
C VAL A 257 25.51 24.60 27.76
N ASP A 258 25.24 25.72 28.43
CA ASP A 258 25.18 27.03 27.79
C ASP A 258 26.59 27.47 27.35
N PRO A 259 26.81 27.80 26.07
CA PRO A 259 28.15 28.17 25.57
C PRO A 259 28.72 29.43 26.22
N ALA A 260 27.89 30.36 26.71
CA ALA A 260 28.37 31.60 27.30
C ALA A 260 28.77 31.42 28.78
N THR A 261 28.00 30.63 29.53
CA THR A 261 28.20 30.49 30.99
C THR A 261 28.91 29.20 31.39
N GLY A 262 28.95 28.17 30.53
CA GLY A 262 29.52 26.87 30.82
C GLY A 262 28.71 26.04 31.83
N VAL A 263 27.55 26.53 32.29
CA VAL A 263 26.70 25.83 33.26
C VAL A 263 25.68 24.96 32.53
N ALA A 264 25.56 23.70 32.94
CA ALA A 264 24.52 22.80 32.45
C ALA A 264 23.15 23.19 33.03
N ARG A 265 22.16 23.39 32.16
CA ARG A 265 20.78 23.69 32.56
C ARG A 265 19.83 22.70 31.91
N ASP A 266 18.81 22.27 32.65
CA ASP A 266 17.74 21.44 32.09
C ASP A 266 16.92 22.25 31.07
N VAL A 267 16.89 21.79 29.83
CA VAL A 267 16.16 22.44 28.74
C VAL A 267 15.05 21.52 28.24
N VAL A 268 13.87 22.11 27.99
CA VAL A 268 12.75 21.41 27.35
C VAL A 268 12.95 21.45 25.83
N VAL A 269 13.12 20.28 25.23
CA VAL A 269 13.34 20.11 23.80
C VAL A 269 12.00 20.12 23.07
N ARG A 270 11.77 21.13 22.22
CA ARG A 270 10.51 21.29 21.48
C ARG A 270 10.32 20.25 20.37
N GLN A 271 11.40 19.93 19.66
CA GLN A 271 11.41 19.03 18.51
C GLN A 271 12.71 18.23 18.47
N LEU A 272 12.64 16.98 18.04
CA LEU A 272 13.75 16.09 17.78
C LEU A 272 13.73 15.67 16.32
N ALA A 273 14.91 15.68 15.71
CA ALA A 273 15.09 15.18 14.36
C ALA A 273 16.12 14.05 14.36
N ARG A 274 15.98 13.15 13.37
CA ARG A 274 16.88 11.99 13.23
C ARG A 274 18.12 12.37 12.44
N GLY A 275 19.27 11.92 12.92
CA GLY A 275 20.55 11.91 12.22
C GLY A 275 20.59 10.92 11.06
N PRO A 276 21.77 10.77 10.43
CA PRO A 276 21.98 9.75 9.41
C PRO A 276 21.74 8.36 9.99
N VAL A 277 20.91 7.57 9.30
CA VAL A 277 20.56 6.20 9.73
C VAL A 277 21.62 5.25 9.21
N LYS A 278 22.26 4.52 10.12
CA LYS A 278 23.11 3.36 9.83
C LYS A 278 22.23 2.13 9.75
N TRP A 279 22.20 1.46 8.61
CA TRP A 279 21.41 0.25 8.38
C TRP A 279 22.30 -0.90 7.93
N SER A 280 22.24 -2.02 8.66
CA SER A 280 22.87 -3.28 8.26
C SER A 280 21.82 -4.18 7.62
N ARG A 281 22.00 -4.51 6.33
CA ARG A 281 21.07 -5.38 5.61
C ARG A 281 21.06 -6.81 6.16
N THR A 282 22.22 -7.32 6.61
CA THR A 282 22.39 -8.71 7.05
C THR A 282 21.72 -8.96 8.40
N THR A 283 21.90 -8.06 9.36
CA THR A 283 21.32 -8.21 10.71
C THR A 283 19.97 -7.54 10.86
N GLY A 284 19.56 -6.73 9.87
CA GLY A 284 18.37 -5.86 9.98
C GLY A 284 18.52 -4.73 11.01
N TRP A 285 19.71 -4.60 11.62
CA TRP A 285 19.97 -3.62 12.66
C TRP A 285 19.99 -2.21 12.09
N ARG A 286 19.36 -1.29 12.82
CA ARG A 286 19.27 0.14 12.49
C ARG A 286 19.64 0.97 13.70
N ALA A 287 20.50 1.96 13.50
CA ALA A 287 20.83 2.93 14.52
C ALA A 287 20.92 4.33 13.91
N TRP A 288 20.48 5.32 14.67
CA TRP A 288 20.60 6.73 14.32
C TRP A 288 20.85 7.54 15.58
N THR A 289 21.48 8.69 15.40
CA THR A 289 21.59 9.71 16.45
C THR A 289 20.34 10.59 16.41
N ARG A 290 19.93 11.12 17.55
CA ARG A 290 18.86 12.12 17.64
C ARG A 290 19.47 13.48 17.91
N TYR A 291 18.99 14.52 17.24
CA TYR A 291 19.50 15.88 17.42
C TYR A 291 18.37 16.89 17.59
N ILE A 292 18.70 18.00 18.26
CA ILE A 292 17.83 19.17 18.34
C ILE A 292 18.01 19.98 17.05
N PRO A 293 16.97 20.11 16.20
CA PRO A 293 17.06 20.89 14.98
C PRO A 293 17.34 22.36 15.31
N GLY A 294 18.16 23.03 14.49
CA GLY A 294 18.59 24.42 14.71
C GLY A 294 19.83 24.53 15.59
N ALA A 295 19.87 23.84 16.74
CA ALA A 295 21.05 23.82 17.60
C ALA A 295 22.10 22.79 17.16
N ASN A 296 21.70 21.76 16.39
CA ASN A 296 22.55 20.65 15.94
C ASN A 296 23.27 19.91 17.09
N ILE A 297 22.68 19.95 18.29
CA ILE A 297 23.18 19.24 19.47
C ILE A 297 22.67 17.80 19.40
N ALA A 298 23.60 16.84 19.36
CA ALA A 298 23.27 15.42 19.43
C ALA A 298 22.94 15.03 20.88
N ILE A 299 21.78 14.41 21.09
CA ILE A 299 21.37 13.91 22.40
C ILE A 299 21.67 12.41 22.46
N PRO A 300 22.46 11.94 23.45
CA PRO A 300 22.71 10.52 23.61
C PRO A 300 21.42 9.76 23.94
N TRP A 301 21.36 8.50 23.54
CA TRP A 301 20.29 7.61 23.97
C TRP A 301 20.47 7.25 25.45
N PRO A 302 19.39 7.01 26.20
CA PRO A 302 19.51 6.52 27.56
C PRO A 302 20.11 5.12 27.56
N GLU A 303 20.78 4.77 28.64
CA GLU A 303 21.32 3.43 28.84
C GLU A 303 20.18 2.41 28.89
N ARG A 304 20.24 1.43 27.98
CA ARG A 304 19.26 0.34 27.92
C ARG A 304 19.81 -0.85 28.68
N GLU A 305 18.96 -1.46 29.49
CA GLU A 305 19.26 -2.77 30.04
C GLU A 305 19.34 -3.77 28.88
N ALA A 306 20.43 -4.53 28.83
CA ALA A 306 20.55 -5.60 27.87
C ALA A 306 19.55 -6.68 28.23
N GLU A 307 18.66 -7.02 27.30
CA GLU A 307 17.76 -8.17 27.46
C GLU A 307 18.61 -9.42 27.66
N VAL A 308 18.51 -10.03 28.85
CA VAL A 308 19.14 -11.32 29.12
C VAL A 308 18.36 -12.36 28.33
N ARG A 309 18.99 -12.91 27.29
CA ARG A 309 18.44 -14.01 26.52
C ARG A 309 19.01 -15.30 27.09
N GLU A 310 18.13 -16.07 27.70
CA GLU A 310 18.47 -17.36 28.29
C GLU A 310 18.21 -18.48 27.28
N ASP A 311 19.17 -19.39 27.18
CA ASP A 311 19.04 -20.59 26.36
C ASP A 311 17.98 -21.50 26.99
N GLN A 312 16.93 -21.82 26.24
CA GLN A 312 15.87 -22.71 26.69
C GLN A 312 16.27 -24.17 26.44
N PRO A 313 15.77 -25.14 27.22
CA PRO A 313 16.09 -26.55 27.01
C PRO A 313 15.61 -27.11 25.66
N GLY A 314 14.69 -26.41 24.98
CA GLY A 314 14.25 -26.74 23.62
C GLY A 314 15.11 -26.13 22.51
N ASP A 315 16.08 -25.27 22.85
CA ASP A 315 16.96 -24.63 21.88
C ASP A 315 18.06 -25.59 21.44
N THR A 316 18.48 -25.47 20.18
CA THR A 316 19.63 -26.20 19.66
C THR A 316 20.92 -25.63 20.23
N LEU A 317 21.83 -26.50 20.65
CA LEU A 317 23.17 -26.08 21.09
C LEU A 317 23.89 -25.35 19.96
N ARG A 318 24.68 -24.34 20.33
CA ARG A 318 25.45 -23.54 19.36
C ARG A 318 26.33 -24.41 18.45
N LEU A 319 26.98 -25.42 19.01
CA LEU A 319 27.84 -26.35 18.27
C LEU A 319 27.08 -27.02 17.11
N ASP A 320 25.87 -27.49 17.38
CA ASP A 320 25.04 -28.21 16.39
C ASP A 320 24.46 -27.25 15.36
N ALA A 321 24.08 -26.03 15.78
CA ALA A 321 23.56 -25.00 14.89
C ALA A 321 24.61 -24.45 13.92
N GLU A 322 25.86 -24.33 14.36
CA GLU A 322 26.98 -23.81 13.55
C GLU A 322 27.69 -24.91 12.72
N ALA A 323 27.32 -26.17 12.91
CA ALA A 323 27.92 -27.29 12.18
C ALA A 323 27.63 -27.21 10.68
N ALA A 324 28.66 -26.92 9.88
CA ALA A 324 28.58 -26.85 8.42
C ALA A 324 28.54 -28.24 7.77
N THR A 325 27.36 -28.87 7.78
CA THR A 325 27.15 -30.24 7.26
C THR A 325 26.78 -30.30 5.77
N PHE A 326 26.34 -29.19 5.19
CA PHE A 326 25.92 -29.14 3.78
C PHE A 326 27.11 -29.20 2.82
N VAL A 327 27.25 -30.31 2.11
CA VAL A 327 28.23 -30.48 1.03
C VAL A 327 27.50 -30.39 -0.32
N PRO A 328 27.78 -29.36 -1.15
CA PRO A 328 27.12 -29.22 -2.44
C PRO A 328 27.58 -30.32 -3.42
N THR A 329 26.63 -31.07 -3.95
CA THR A 329 26.85 -32.12 -4.95
C THR A 329 26.31 -31.69 -6.32
N LEU A 330 27.04 -32.02 -7.40
CA LEU A 330 26.61 -31.70 -8.77
C LEU A 330 25.86 -32.87 -9.45
N LEU A 331 26.31 -34.11 -9.21
CA LEU A 331 25.77 -35.31 -9.88
C LEU A 331 24.50 -35.86 -9.20
N SER A 332 24.38 -35.68 -7.89
CA SER A 332 23.21 -36.06 -7.11
C SER A 332 22.49 -34.81 -6.59
N PRO A 333 21.16 -34.78 -6.59
CA PRO A 333 20.42 -33.71 -5.95
C PRO A 333 20.65 -33.74 -4.43
N PRO A 334 20.58 -32.59 -3.73
CA PRO A 334 20.81 -32.50 -2.29
C PRO A 334 19.74 -33.22 -1.44
N MET A 335 18.62 -33.58 -2.06
CA MET A 335 17.50 -34.29 -1.44
C MET A 335 16.85 -35.23 -2.47
N PRO A 336 16.16 -36.29 -2.03
CA PRO A 336 15.47 -37.21 -2.94
C PRO A 336 14.44 -36.48 -3.81
N ALA A 337 14.29 -36.91 -5.06
CA ALA A 337 13.41 -36.26 -6.03
C ALA A 337 11.93 -36.26 -5.61
N SER A 338 11.50 -37.23 -4.80
CA SER A 338 10.13 -37.29 -4.25
C SER A 338 9.77 -36.07 -3.41
N VAL A 339 10.72 -35.54 -2.64
CA VAL A 339 10.48 -34.42 -1.73
C VAL A 339 10.26 -33.10 -2.50
N ILE A 340 10.70 -33.02 -3.76
CA ILE A 340 10.42 -31.85 -4.62
C ILE A 340 8.92 -31.67 -4.84
N ASP A 341 8.17 -32.77 -4.96
CA ASP A 341 6.71 -32.73 -5.17
C ASP A 341 5.94 -32.39 -3.88
N GLU A 342 6.58 -32.53 -2.72
CA GLU A 342 6.06 -32.08 -1.42
C GLU A 342 6.33 -30.59 -1.19
N LEU A 343 7.56 -30.13 -1.46
CA LEU A 343 7.95 -28.72 -1.31
C LEU A 343 7.15 -27.80 -2.25
N ARG A 344 6.76 -28.30 -3.41
CA ARG A 344 5.96 -27.55 -4.38
C ARG A 344 4.96 -28.45 -5.08
N ASN A 345 3.76 -27.91 -5.29
CA ASN A 345 2.77 -28.61 -6.10
C ASN A 345 3.22 -28.67 -7.58
N LYS A 346 3.53 -29.88 -8.06
CA LYS A 346 3.93 -30.22 -9.44
C LYS A 346 3.02 -29.66 -10.52
N TYR A 347 1.72 -29.60 -10.24
CA TYR A 347 0.67 -29.14 -11.16
C TYR A 347 0.19 -27.72 -10.87
N SER A 348 0.94 -26.96 -10.05
CA SER A 348 0.62 -25.58 -9.72
C SER A 348 0.57 -24.68 -10.96
N ARG A 349 -0.45 -23.83 -11.03
CA ARG A 349 -0.59 -22.78 -12.05
C ARG A 349 0.47 -21.68 -11.91
N PHE A 350 1.18 -21.63 -10.79
CA PHE A 350 2.28 -20.71 -10.50
C PHE A 350 3.66 -21.31 -10.79
N ARG A 351 3.72 -22.54 -11.31
CA ARG A 351 4.99 -23.17 -11.70
C ARG A 351 5.65 -22.34 -12.81
N THR A 352 6.91 -21.96 -12.58
CA THR A 352 7.75 -21.21 -13.54
C THR A 352 8.89 -22.05 -14.11
N ARG A 353 9.36 -23.07 -13.37
CA ARG A 353 10.44 -23.98 -13.77
C ARG A 353 9.84 -25.27 -14.34
N HIS A 354 9.82 -25.39 -15.67
CA HIS A 354 9.27 -26.53 -16.41
C HIS A 354 10.39 -27.44 -16.93
N GLU A 355 10.07 -28.72 -17.15
CA GLU A 355 10.96 -29.65 -17.86
C GLU A 355 10.97 -29.33 -19.35
N ASP A 356 12.08 -29.59 -20.03
CA ASP A 356 12.23 -29.33 -21.46
C ASP A 356 11.22 -30.14 -22.29
N GLU A 357 10.94 -31.39 -21.90
CA GLU A 357 9.89 -32.21 -22.52
C GLU A 357 8.51 -31.54 -22.49
N TYR A 358 8.17 -30.87 -21.38
CA TYR A 358 6.92 -30.15 -21.26
C TYR A 358 6.89 -28.93 -22.20
N ILE A 359 8.00 -28.23 -22.32
CA ILE A 359 8.14 -27.06 -23.21
C ILE A 359 8.05 -27.51 -24.67
N MET A 360 8.79 -28.54 -25.05
CA MET A 360 8.77 -29.15 -26.38
C MET A 360 7.38 -29.64 -26.77
N ARG A 361 6.67 -30.32 -25.86
CA ARG A 361 5.28 -30.72 -26.09
C ARG A 361 4.37 -29.51 -26.32
N LYS A 362 4.54 -28.44 -25.55
CA LYS A 362 3.76 -27.20 -25.73
C LYS A 362 4.12 -26.44 -27.00
N GLU A 363 5.36 -26.53 -27.44
CA GLU A 363 5.84 -26.00 -28.71
C GLU A 363 5.26 -26.76 -29.90
N ALA A 364 5.28 -28.09 -29.85
CA ALA A 364 4.65 -28.96 -30.83
C ALA A 364 3.14 -28.66 -30.95
N GLU A 365 2.42 -28.60 -29.81
CA GLU A 365 0.99 -28.22 -29.81
C GLU A 365 0.74 -26.85 -30.46
N GLU A 366 1.66 -25.89 -30.34
CA GLU A 366 1.54 -24.59 -30.98
C GLU A 366 1.93 -24.59 -32.46
N ALA A 367 2.93 -25.40 -32.84
CA ALA A 367 3.34 -25.60 -34.21
C ALA A 367 2.22 -26.30 -35.01
N GLU A 368 1.62 -27.35 -34.45
CA GLU A 368 0.45 -28.03 -35.01
C GLU A 368 -0.73 -27.08 -35.17
N LYS A 369 -1.05 -26.27 -34.15
CA LYS A 369 -2.11 -25.24 -34.27
C LYS A 369 -1.81 -24.20 -35.33
N LYS A 370 -0.53 -23.83 -35.52
CA LYS A 370 -0.12 -22.92 -36.60
C LYS A 370 -0.20 -23.60 -37.96
N ALA A 371 0.19 -24.86 -38.07
CA ALA A 371 0.09 -25.66 -39.28
C ALA A 371 -1.37 -25.87 -39.69
N LEU A 372 -2.25 -26.22 -38.74
CA LEU A 372 -3.69 -26.33 -38.97
C LEU A 372 -4.28 -25.00 -39.43
N LYS A 373 -3.88 -23.88 -38.80
CA LYS A 373 -4.30 -22.54 -39.24
C LYS A 373 -3.80 -22.20 -40.64
N LYS A 374 -2.56 -22.56 -40.97
CA LYS A 374 -2.01 -22.39 -42.32
C LYS A 374 -2.73 -23.26 -43.33
N ALA A 375 -2.87 -24.57 -43.09
CA ALA A 375 -3.63 -25.48 -43.92
C ALA A 375 -5.08 -25.03 -44.10
N SER A 376 -5.73 -24.51 -43.05
CA SER A 376 -7.07 -23.91 -43.17
C SER A 376 -7.05 -22.62 -43.99
N ALA A 377 -6.01 -21.79 -43.88
CA ALA A 377 -5.85 -20.58 -44.66
C ALA A 377 -5.50 -20.88 -46.13
N ASP A 378 -4.82 -22.00 -46.39
CA ASP A 378 -4.44 -22.51 -47.70
C ASP A 378 -5.66 -23.18 -48.36
N ALA A 379 -6.47 -23.93 -47.60
CA ALA A 379 -7.77 -24.41 -48.05
C ALA A 379 -8.76 -23.26 -48.29
N LEU A 380 -8.76 -22.24 -47.42
CA LEU A 380 -9.51 -21.00 -47.69
C LEU A 380 -8.90 -20.20 -48.84
N ALA A 381 -7.62 -20.38 -49.17
CA ALA A 381 -6.97 -19.77 -50.32
C ALA A 381 -7.37 -20.50 -51.60
N SER A 382 -7.47 -21.83 -51.60
CA SER A 382 -7.97 -22.62 -52.73
C SER A 382 -9.46 -22.40 -52.99
N MET A 383 -10.21 -21.94 -51.98
CA MET A 383 -11.62 -21.55 -52.09
C MET A 383 -11.82 -20.07 -52.42
N ARG A 384 -10.78 -19.33 -52.82
CA ARG A 384 -10.91 -17.92 -53.21
C ARG A 384 -11.50 -17.79 -54.61
N THR A 385 -12.25 -16.72 -54.80
CA THR A 385 -12.71 -16.37 -56.16
C THR A 385 -11.55 -15.77 -56.95
N PRO A 386 -11.52 -15.92 -58.29
CA PRO A 386 -10.45 -15.38 -59.15
C PRO A 386 -10.22 -13.87 -58.94
N LEU A 387 -11.29 -13.11 -58.65
CA LEU A 387 -11.20 -11.69 -58.34
C LEU A 387 -10.45 -11.40 -57.02
N GLN A 388 -10.53 -12.30 -56.03
CA GLN A 388 -9.82 -12.17 -54.75
C GLN A 388 -8.33 -12.47 -54.89
N GLU A 389 -7.94 -13.39 -55.77
CA GLU A 389 -6.55 -13.69 -56.10
C GLU A 389 -5.89 -12.50 -56.79
N LEU A 390 -6.52 -11.97 -57.84
CA LEU A 390 -6.07 -10.77 -58.54
C LEU A 390 -5.89 -9.59 -57.58
N ASN A 391 -6.86 -9.36 -56.69
CA ASN A 391 -6.77 -8.29 -55.69
C ASN A 391 -5.63 -8.51 -54.68
N ARG A 392 -5.27 -9.76 -54.37
CA ARG A 392 -4.13 -10.08 -53.50
C ARG A 392 -2.82 -9.81 -54.21
N GLU A 393 -2.70 -10.24 -55.46
CA GLU A 393 -1.53 -9.98 -56.31
C GLU A 393 -1.31 -8.47 -56.49
N LEU A 394 -2.37 -7.70 -56.73
CA LEU A 394 -2.27 -6.23 -56.79
C LEU A 394 -1.82 -5.61 -55.45
N ARG A 395 -2.22 -6.20 -54.31
CA ARG A 395 -1.78 -5.73 -52.98
C ARG A 395 -0.33 -6.11 -52.70
N ASP A 396 0.09 -7.30 -53.08
CA ASP A 396 1.46 -7.77 -52.89
C ASP A 396 2.41 -7.03 -53.85
N ALA A 397 2.00 -6.77 -55.09
CA ALA A 397 2.68 -5.88 -56.03
C ALA A 397 2.75 -4.43 -55.51
N ARG A 398 1.68 -3.91 -54.92
CA ARG A 398 1.70 -2.57 -54.29
C ARG A 398 2.58 -2.53 -53.04
N ARG A 399 2.63 -3.61 -52.25
CA ARG A 399 3.53 -3.72 -51.09
C ARG A 399 5.00 -3.83 -51.53
N ALA A 400 5.26 -4.56 -52.61
CA ALA A 400 6.58 -4.72 -53.21
C ALA A 400 7.11 -3.43 -53.85
N ARG A 401 6.23 -2.62 -54.47
CA ARG A 401 6.58 -1.26 -54.96
C ARG A 401 7.02 -0.31 -53.83
N GLY A 402 6.74 -0.65 -52.57
CA GLY A 402 7.10 0.20 -51.43
C GLY A 402 6.33 1.51 -51.41
N LYS A 403 6.79 2.44 -50.55
CA LYS A 403 6.30 3.82 -50.58
C LYS A 403 7.19 4.59 -51.56
N PRO A 404 6.63 5.42 -52.47
CA PRO A 404 7.46 6.23 -53.35
C PRO A 404 8.31 7.19 -52.52
N GLU A 405 9.61 7.20 -52.80
CA GLU A 405 10.52 8.17 -52.21
C GLU A 405 10.38 9.49 -52.97
N LEU A 406 10.31 10.60 -52.26
CA LEU A 406 10.31 11.93 -52.88
C LEU A 406 11.72 12.24 -53.38
N SER A 407 11.88 12.46 -54.69
CA SER A 407 13.13 12.95 -55.27
C SER A 407 13.51 14.31 -54.70
N SER A 408 14.80 14.62 -54.65
CA SER A 408 15.32 15.92 -54.17
C SER A 408 14.68 17.11 -54.86
N ASP A 409 14.46 17.07 -56.19
CA ASP A 409 13.79 18.14 -56.95
C ASP A 409 12.34 18.37 -56.46
N MET A 410 11.60 17.30 -56.13
CA MET A 410 10.27 17.43 -55.53
C MET A 410 10.33 18.01 -54.12
N LEU A 411 11.35 17.68 -53.33
CA LEU A 411 11.55 18.28 -52.00
C LEU A 411 11.95 19.75 -52.09
N GLU A 412 12.75 20.13 -53.08
CA GLU A 412 13.11 21.52 -53.37
C GLU A 412 11.89 22.33 -53.79
N ARG A 413 11.06 21.81 -54.71
CA ARG A 413 9.79 22.46 -55.09
C ARG A 413 8.81 22.56 -53.91
N ILE A 414 8.72 21.53 -53.07
CA ILE A 414 7.95 21.60 -51.83
C ILE A 414 8.54 22.67 -50.90
N GLY A 415 9.87 22.75 -50.81
CA GLY A 415 10.61 23.76 -50.04
C GLY A 415 10.37 25.19 -50.54
N GLU A 416 10.37 25.41 -51.85
CA GLU A 416 10.05 26.71 -52.48
C GLU A 416 8.60 27.13 -52.21
N ILE A 417 7.65 26.20 -52.34
CA ILE A 417 6.24 26.47 -52.01
C ILE A 417 6.09 26.77 -50.52
N MET A 418 6.80 26.04 -49.65
CA MET A 418 6.82 26.31 -48.21
C MET A 418 7.46 27.66 -47.88
N ALA A 419 8.55 28.04 -48.56
CA ALA A 419 9.20 29.34 -48.38
C ALA A 419 8.31 30.48 -48.88
N ARG A 420 7.65 30.31 -50.04
CA ARG A 420 6.70 31.26 -50.60
C ARG A 420 5.48 31.43 -49.71
N ASN A 421 4.92 30.33 -49.20
CA ASN A 421 3.79 30.36 -48.27
C ASN A 421 4.18 30.89 -46.89
N LYS A 422 5.41 30.64 -46.43
CA LYS A 422 5.93 31.20 -45.19
C LYS A 422 6.19 32.70 -45.33
N ALA A 423 6.67 33.16 -46.49
CA ALA A 423 6.84 34.57 -46.79
C ALA A 423 5.50 35.32 -46.88
N THR A 424 4.46 34.70 -47.47
CA THR A 424 3.11 35.28 -47.44
C THR A 424 2.51 35.26 -46.03
N VAL A 425 2.70 34.19 -45.25
CA VAL A 425 2.20 34.11 -43.87
C VAL A 425 2.98 35.00 -42.88
N GLN A 426 4.27 35.26 -43.11
CA GLN A 426 5.06 36.20 -42.32
C GLN A 426 4.92 37.66 -42.81
N GLY A 427 4.49 37.87 -44.05
CA GLY A 427 4.12 39.18 -44.59
C GLY A 427 2.71 39.63 -44.18
N ASP A 428 1.78 38.69 -44.00
CA ASP A 428 0.38 38.96 -43.63
C ASP A 428 -0.02 38.18 -42.36
N THR A 429 0.28 38.74 -41.19
CA THR A 429 -0.19 38.23 -39.89
C THR A 429 -1.70 38.45 -39.64
N SER A 430 -2.53 38.54 -40.68
CA SER A 430 -3.96 38.85 -40.50
C SER A 430 -4.92 38.34 -41.60
N ALA A 431 -4.64 37.23 -42.29
CA ALA A 431 -5.68 36.58 -43.11
C ALA A 431 -5.41 35.09 -43.38
N TRP A 432 -6.08 34.20 -42.65
CA TRP A 432 -6.24 32.80 -43.07
C TRP A 432 -7.33 32.72 -44.14
N ASN A 433 -6.98 32.99 -45.40
CA ASN A 433 -7.84 32.70 -46.53
C ASN A 433 -7.02 31.90 -47.56
N VAL A 434 -7.30 30.61 -47.68
CA VAL A 434 -6.59 29.70 -48.61
C VAL A 434 -7.11 29.95 -50.03
N PRO A 435 -6.29 30.43 -50.98
CA PRO A 435 -6.71 30.51 -52.38
C PRO A 435 -6.64 29.10 -52.99
N THR A 436 -7.77 28.61 -53.50
CA THR A 436 -7.81 27.42 -54.35
C THR A 436 -7.11 27.73 -55.68
N PRO A 437 -6.09 26.96 -56.11
CA PRO A 437 -5.49 27.17 -57.42
C PRO A 437 -6.49 26.75 -58.51
N LYS A 438 -6.78 27.67 -59.44
CA LYS A 438 -7.55 27.42 -60.66
C LYS A 438 -6.82 26.39 -61.52
N LEU A 439 -7.50 25.31 -61.89
CA LEU A 439 -7.05 24.35 -62.89
C LEU A 439 -6.83 25.09 -64.23
N PHE A 440 -5.66 24.85 -64.82
CA PHE A 440 -5.33 25.28 -66.18
C PHE A 440 -6.24 24.58 -67.19
N GLU A 441 -7.06 25.37 -67.89
CA GLU A 441 -7.59 25.04 -69.21
C GLU A 441 -6.58 25.55 -70.25
N SER A 442 -6.09 24.68 -71.14
CA SER A 442 -5.62 25.15 -72.45
C SER A 442 -5.89 24.11 -73.54
N LYS A 443 -6.61 24.62 -74.52
CA LYS A 443 -7.11 24.02 -75.76
C LYS A 443 -5.97 23.77 -76.77
N THR A 444 -6.24 22.78 -77.60
CA THR A 444 -5.56 22.31 -78.83
C THR A 444 -5.10 23.36 -79.85
N ALA A 445 -3.98 23.10 -80.53
CA ALA A 445 -3.78 23.38 -81.97
C ALA A 445 -2.68 22.46 -82.56
N ALA A 446 -2.92 21.98 -83.78
CA ALA A 446 -2.14 21.01 -84.53
C ALA A 446 -1.09 21.66 -85.46
N ALA A 447 0.03 20.96 -85.71
CA ALA A 447 0.82 21.07 -86.95
C ALA A 447 1.77 19.87 -87.13
N ALA A 448 1.47 19.07 -88.15
CA ALA A 448 2.24 18.23 -89.08
C ALA A 448 3.72 17.77 -88.87
N ALA A 449 3.95 16.53 -89.33
CA ALA A 449 5.17 15.89 -89.92
C ALA A 449 6.31 15.51 -88.94
N GLU A 450 6.99 14.36 -88.98
CA GLU A 450 7.33 13.40 -90.05
C GLU A 450 7.42 11.94 -89.55
N VAL A 451 7.34 11.01 -90.51
CA VAL A 451 7.51 9.55 -90.45
C VAL A 451 8.99 9.19 -90.65
N PRO A 452 9.50 8.06 -90.10
CA PRO A 452 10.02 7.05 -91.03
C PRO A 452 9.56 5.62 -90.71
N LYS A 453 9.39 4.89 -91.82
CA LYS A 453 8.98 3.50 -92.00
C LYS A 453 10.01 2.48 -91.53
N GLU A 454 9.50 1.40 -90.94
CA GLU A 454 9.66 -0.02 -91.32
C GLU A 454 11.08 -0.61 -91.39
N THR A 455 11.31 -1.68 -90.62
CA THR A 455 11.67 -2.98 -91.19
C THR A 455 11.25 -4.11 -90.25
N GLU A 456 10.55 -5.07 -90.86
CA GLU A 456 10.07 -6.34 -90.35
C GLU A 456 11.20 -7.30 -89.92
N SER A 457 10.90 -8.25 -89.03
CA SER A 457 11.21 -9.67 -89.25
C SER A 457 10.75 -10.53 -88.07
N HIS A 458 9.63 -11.21 -88.27
CA HIS A 458 9.28 -12.45 -87.56
C HIS A 458 9.94 -13.63 -88.30
N PRO A 459 10.51 -14.64 -87.60
CA PRO A 459 10.73 -15.96 -88.18
C PRO A 459 9.48 -16.86 -88.06
N PRO A 460 9.24 -17.76 -89.02
CA PRO A 460 8.04 -18.60 -89.10
C PRO A 460 8.16 -19.90 -88.28
N PRO A 461 7.05 -20.66 -88.12
CA PRO A 461 6.98 -21.82 -87.25
C PRO A 461 7.48 -23.11 -87.92
N GLN A 462 8.05 -24.00 -87.11
CA GLN A 462 8.00 -25.46 -87.27
C GLN A 462 7.86 -26.10 -85.89
#